data_AF-A0A1G8UIS4-F1
#
_entry.id   AF-A0A1G8UIS4-F1
#
_cell.length_a   1.000
_cell.length_b   1.000
_cell.length_c   1.000
_cell.angle_alpha   90.00
_cell.angle_beta   90.00
_cell.angle_gamma   90.00
#
_symmetry.space_group_name_H-M   'P 1'
#
loop_
_entity.id
_entity.type
_entity.pdbx_description
1 polymer ?
#
loop_
_entity_poly.entity_id
_entity_poly.type
_entity_poly.pdbx_seq_one_letter_code
_entity_poly.pdbx_strand_id
1 'polypeptide(L)'
;MNRQHAVFAAGALALFTAIVHLVFGMVDLYNWLVNGDSVSILPFAFVAFSLIVFLLIYTYSKGLLREAQAYAAGAAVMFLPIVGYADWHAAGITESALGLDDAGLGHEHSHDGDGHDHNGDDDHSHDDGHSHDDDHNGDDGHSHDDDHDHNGDDDHDHNGADDHDHNGDDHSHDDDHDHNGDDHSHDGDAGHEHSHDDEGGVIEVTIDHLRDDMMALSTKVAEFAAFVLFTALAIAER
;
A
#
# COMPACT_ATOMS: atom_id res chain seq x y z
N MET A 1 30.40 -26.80 12.02
CA MET A 1 30.68 -25.46 12.60
C MET A 1 30.85 -25.62 14.11
N ASN A 2 31.81 -24.94 14.75
CA ASN A 2 31.95 -24.98 16.21
C ASN A 2 30.73 -24.29 16.86
N ARG A 3 30.23 -24.83 17.98
CA ARG A 3 29.05 -24.30 18.69
C ARG A 3 29.17 -22.80 18.97
N GLN A 4 30.34 -22.35 19.42
CA GLN A 4 30.59 -20.94 19.69
C GLN A 4 30.43 -20.05 18.45
N HIS A 5 30.82 -20.54 17.27
CA HIS A 5 30.65 -19.80 16.02
C HIS A 5 29.17 -19.74 15.62
N ALA A 6 28.39 -20.80 15.86
CA ALA A 6 26.95 -20.82 15.60
C ALA A 6 26.21 -19.81 16.48
N VAL A 7 26.53 -19.78 17.78
CA VAL A 7 25.95 -18.82 18.73
C VAL A 7 26.30 -17.38 18.33
N PHE A 8 27.56 -17.13 17.97
CA PHE A 8 28.00 -15.81 17.54
C PHE A 8 27.29 -15.37 16.25
N ALA A 9 27.20 -16.25 15.25
CA ALA A 9 26.53 -15.97 13.99
C ALA A 9 25.03 -15.67 14.19
N ALA A 10 24.32 -16.51 14.96
CA ALA A 10 22.91 -16.31 15.27
C ALA A 10 22.67 -14.97 15.99
N GLY A 11 23.50 -14.67 17.00
CA GLY A 11 23.44 -13.40 17.73
C GLY A 11 23.74 -12.19 16.85
N ALA A 12 24.71 -12.28 15.96
CA ALA A 12 25.06 -11.20 15.03
C ALA A 12 23.94 -10.90 14.03
N LEU A 13 23.30 -11.94 13.47
CA LEU A 13 22.15 -11.80 12.57
C LEU A 13 20.94 -11.22 13.29
N ALA A 14 20.64 -11.69 14.50
CA ALA A 14 19.57 -11.11 15.32
C ALA A 14 19.83 -9.64 15.68
N LEU A 15 21.08 -9.29 15.99
CA LEU A 15 21.46 -7.91 16.26
C LEU A 15 21.32 -7.03 15.02
N PHE A 16 21.76 -7.52 13.86
CA PHE A 16 21.63 -6.81 12.59
C PHE A 16 20.16 -6.50 12.28
N THR A 17 19.29 -7.51 12.34
CA THR A 17 17.86 -7.34 12.09
C THR A 17 17.22 -6.36 13.07
N ALA A 18 17.55 -6.44 14.37
CA ALA A 18 17.04 -5.50 15.38
C ALA A 18 17.50 -4.05 15.14
N ILE A 19 18.72 -3.83 14.65
CA ILE A 19 19.18 -2.48 14.31
C ILE A 19 18.39 -1.92 13.14
N VAL A 20 18.18 -2.72 12.09
CA VAL A 20 17.43 -2.31 10.90
C VAL A 20 15.99 -1.92 11.29
N HIS A 21 15.27 -2.80 12.00
CA HIS A 21 13.90 -2.51 12.45
C HIS A 21 13.85 -1.27 13.35
N LEU A 22 14.82 -1.10 14.25
CA LEU A 22 14.84 0.08 15.12
C LEU A 22 15.00 1.36 14.31
N VAL A 23 15.90 1.38 13.32
CA VAL A 23 16.14 2.57 12.49
C VAL A 23 14.88 2.92 11.69
N PHE A 24 14.31 1.98 10.95
CA PHE A 24 13.11 2.24 10.14
C PHE A 24 11.91 2.59 11.01
N GLY A 25 11.65 1.83 12.08
CA GLY A 25 10.56 2.13 13.01
C GLY A 25 10.71 3.50 13.66
N MET A 26 11.93 3.94 14.00
CA MET A 26 12.15 5.29 14.54
C MET A 26 12.00 6.40 13.51
N VAL A 27 12.42 6.18 12.26
CA VAL A 27 12.24 7.14 11.15
C VAL A 27 10.76 7.34 10.86
N ASP A 28 10.00 6.26 10.76
CA ASP A 28 8.56 6.33 10.45
C ASP A 28 7.78 6.94 11.61
N LEU A 29 8.11 6.58 12.87
CA LEU A 29 7.52 7.24 14.05
C LEU A 29 7.84 8.74 14.10
N TYR A 30 9.05 9.14 13.68
CA TYR A 30 9.43 10.54 13.62
C TYR A 30 8.64 11.29 12.54
N ASN A 31 8.51 10.72 11.34
CA ASN A 31 7.72 11.30 10.26
C ASN A 31 6.25 11.43 10.67
N TRP A 32 5.68 10.38 11.25
CA TRP A 32 4.33 10.42 11.83
C TRP A 32 4.17 11.56 12.85
N LEU A 33 5.11 11.68 13.80
CA LEU A 33 5.06 12.68 14.86
C LEU A 33 5.19 14.13 14.34
N VAL A 34 5.98 14.34 13.29
CA VAL A 34 6.32 15.68 12.78
C VAL A 34 5.39 16.13 11.66
N ASN A 35 5.04 15.23 10.74
CA ASN A 35 4.25 15.54 9.55
C ASN A 35 2.75 15.31 9.78
N GLY A 36 2.37 14.58 10.82
CA GLY A 36 0.96 14.28 11.10
C GLY A 36 0.36 13.24 10.15
N ASP A 37 1.20 12.37 9.58
CA ASP A 37 0.76 11.25 8.73
C ASP A 37 -0.24 10.36 9.50
N SER A 38 -1.01 9.55 8.77
CA SER A 38 -1.92 8.57 9.39
C SER A 38 -1.16 7.64 10.33
N VAL A 39 -1.76 7.34 11.49
CA VAL A 39 -1.16 6.44 12.49
C VAL A 39 -1.07 5.03 11.90
N SER A 40 0.14 4.56 11.57
CA SER A 40 0.40 3.15 11.25
C SER A 40 0.91 2.41 12.49
N ILE A 41 0.48 1.17 12.68
CA ILE A 41 0.93 0.31 13.80
C ILE A 41 2.33 -0.27 13.56
N LEU A 42 2.75 -0.39 12.29
CA LEU A 42 3.98 -1.05 11.88
C LEU A 42 5.26 -0.45 12.53
N PRO A 43 5.44 0.88 12.57
CA PRO A 43 6.63 1.49 13.18
C PRO A 43 6.77 1.16 14.68
N PHE A 44 5.65 1.11 15.40
CA PHE A 44 5.63 0.72 16.82
C PHE A 44 6.02 -0.74 16.99
N ALA A 45 5.51 -1.64 16.14
CA ALA A 45 5.87 -3.06 16.17
C ALA A 45 7.37 -3.27 15.92
N PHE A 46 7.95 -2.54 14.95
CA PHE A 46 9.38 -2.61 14.63
C PHE A 46 10.26 -2.16 15.81
N VAL A 47 9.91 -1.05 16.46
CA VAL A 47 10.64 -0.58 17.66
C VAL A 47 10.50 -1.58 18.80
N ALA A 48 9.28 -2.03 19.10
CA ALA A 48 9.03 -2.99 20.18
C ALA A 48 9.80 -4.31 19.97
N PHE A 49 9.76 -4.84 18.74
CA PHE A 49 10.52 -6.02 18.34
C PHE A 49 12.02 -5.86 18.60
N SER A 50 12.58 -4.73 18.16
CA SER A 50 14.00 -4.42 18.31
C SER A 50 14.40 -4.39 19.78
N LEU A 51 13.59 -3.75 20.63
CA LEU A 51 13.80 -3.70 22.08
C LEU A 51 13.77 -5.09 22.73
N ILE A 52 12.88 -5.98 22.28
CA ILE A 52 12.82 -7.37 22.75
C ILE A 52 14.11 -8.11 22.40
N VAL A 53 14.63 -7.95 21.18
CA VAL A 53 15.90 -8.59 20.77
C VAL A 53 17.07 -8.05 21.59
N PHE A 54 17.18 -6.72 21.78
CA PHE A 54 18.22 -6.14 22.62
C PHE A 54 18.15 -6.65 24.06
N LEU A 55 16.94 -6.76 24.63
CA LEU A 55 16.73 -7.31 25.97
C LEU A 55 17.12 -8.79 26.05
N LEU A 56 16.80 -9.58 25.03
CA LEU A 56 17.18 -11.00 24.96
C LEU A 56 18.70 -11.17 24.91
N ILE A 57 19.39 -10.39 24.08
CA ILE A 57 20.86 -10.39 23.99
C ILE A 57 21.46 -9.94 25.34
N TYR A 58 20.93 -8.88 25.94
CA TYR A 58 21.39 -8.38 27.23
C TYR A 58 21.25 -9.43 28.34
N THR A 59 20.07 -10.05 28.48
CA THR A 59 19.79 -11.05 29.51
C THR A 59 20.63 -12.31 29.34
N TYR A 60 20.85 -12.76 28.10
CA TYR A 60 21.79 -13.84 27.78
C TYR A 60 23.23 -13.47 28.16
N SER A 61 23.70 -12.27 27.80
CA SER A 61 25.05 -11.81 28.11
C SER A 61 25.35 -11.71 29.62
N LYS A 62 24.30 -11.53 30.43
CA LYS A 62 24.38 -11.50 31.89
C LYS A 62 24.24 -12.88 32.54
N GLY A 63 24.04 -13.94 31.76
CA GLY A 63 23.82 -15.29 32.27
C GLY A 63 22.49 -15.45 33.02
N LEU A 64 21.52 -14.55 32.77
CA LEU A 64 20.20 -14.60 33.42
C LEU A 64 19.29 -15.65 32.79
N LEU A 65 19.57 -16.03 31.54
CA LEU A 65 18.85 -17.07 30.82
C LEU A 65 19.72 -18.30 30.67
N ARG A 66 19.11 -19.48 30.83
CA ARG A 66 19.74 -20.75 30.43
C ARG A 66 19.89 -20.77 28.91
N GLU A 67 20.94 -21.40 28.42
CA GLU A 67 21.27 -21.45 26.99
C GLU A 67 20.10 -22.00 26.16
N ALA A 68 19.51 -23.12 26.56
CA ALA A 68 18.33 -23.68 25.90
C ALA A 68 17.13 -22.72 25.83
N GLN A 69 16.90 -21.93 26.89
CA GLN A 69 15.83 -20.93 26.92
C GLN A 69 16.13 -19.75 25.99
N ALA A 70 17.38 -19.28 25.99
CA ALA A 70 17.81 -18.21 25.11
C ALA A 70 17.71 -18.61 23.64
N TYR A 71 18.09 -19.84 23.28
CA TYR A 71 17.96 -20.34 21.92
C TYR A 71 16.51 -20.50 21.49
N ALA A 72 15.64 -21.06 22.35
CA ALA A 72 14.21 -21.18 22.05
C ALA A 72 13.54 -19.80 21.91
N ALA A 73 13.84 -18.86 22.81
CA ALA A 73 13.32 -17.50 22.73
C ALA A 73 13.85 -16.78 21.48
N GLY A 74 15.14 -16.93 21.15
CA GLY A 74 15.73 -16.37 19.94
C GLY A 74 15.06 -16.89 18.67
N ALA A 75 14.78 -18.20 18.59
CA ALA A 75 14.04 -18.78 17.48
C ALA A 75 12.62 -18.20 17.38
N ALA A 76 11.88 -18.16 18.49
CA ALA A 76 10.51 -17.62 18.49
C ALA A 76 10.48 -16.14 18.05
N VAL A 77 11.39 -15.32 18.59
CA VAL A 77 11.49 -13.91 18.23
C VAL A 77 11.85 -13.76 16.76
N MET A 78 12.84 -14.48 16.22
CA MET A 78 13.19 -14.37 14.79
C MET A 78 12.12 -14.90 13.83
N PHE A 79 11.21 -15.75 14.29
CA PHE A 79 10.13 -16.28 13.46
C PHE A 79 8.94 -15.31 13.31
N LEU A 80 8.62 -14.56 14.37
CA LEU A 80 7.50 -13.62 14.38
C LEU A 80 7.53 -12.57 13.25
N PRO A 81 8.63 -11.86 12.96
CA PRO A 81 8.65 -10.85 11.90
C PRO A 81 8.57 -11.46 10.49
N ILE A 82 8.89 -12.75 10.32
CA ILE A 82 8.71 -13.45 9.05
C ILE A 82 7.22 -13.67 8.79
N VAL A 83 6.50 -14.21 9.77
CA VAL A 83 5.05 -14.42 9.68
C VAL A 83 4.31 -13.09 9.60
N GLY A 84 4.69 -12.11 10.42
CA GLY A 84 4.07 -10.79 10.41
C GLY A 84 4.25 -10.06 9.08
N TYR A 85 5.40 -10.20 8.43
CA TYR A 85 5.62 -9.62 7.09
C TYR A 85 4.76 -10.28 6.03
N ALA A 86 4.70 -11.61 6.00
CA ALA A 86 3.86 -12.35 5.07
C ALA A 86 2.36 -12.04 5.28
N ASP A 87 1.94 -11.92 6.55
CA ASP A 87 0.57 -11.55 6.87
C ASP A 87 0.24 -10.12 6.40
N TRP A 88 1.08 -9.15 6.77
CA TRP A 88 0.90 -7.75 6.42
C TRP A 88 0.83 -7.51 4.91
N HIS A 89 1.67 -8.19 4.12
CA HIS A 89 1.73 -7.94 2.69
C HIS A 89 0.77 -8.77 1.85
N ALA A 90 0.16 -9.82 2.40
CA ALA A 90 -0.55 -10.78 1.56
C ALA A 90 -1.79 -11.42 2.17
N ALA A 91 -1.99 -11.36 3.49
CA ALA A 91 -3.13 -12.02 4.12
C ALA A 91 -4.04 -11.08 4.93
N GLY A 92 -3.51 -9.98 5.47
CA GLY A 92 -4.27 -9.03 6.30
C GLY A 92 -4.93 -9.65 7.53
N ILE A 93 -4.57 -10.89 7.92
CA ILE A 93 -5.32 -11.64 8.92
C ILE A 93 -5.14 -10.98 10.28
N THR A 94 -3.96 -10.43 10.57
CA THR A 94 -3.69 -9.80 11.87
C THR A 94 -4.52 -8.54 12.06
N GLU A 95 -4.82 -7.79 11.00
CA GLU A 95 -5.64 -6.56 11.07
C GLU A 95 -7.10 -6.90 11.38
N SER A 96 -7.66 -7.86 10.64
CA SER A 96 -9.01 -8.37 10.89
C SER A 96 -9.12 -9.08 12.25
N ALA A 97 -8.10 -9.83 12.67
CA ALA A 97 -8.12 -10.54 13.94
C ALA A 97 -8.01 -9.61 15.16
N LEU A 98 -7.32 -8.48 15.02
CA LEU A 98 -7.18 -7.47 16.07
C LEU A 98 -8.32 -6.44 16.06
N GLY A 99 -9.22 -6.49 15.07
CA GLY A 99 -10.32 -5.53 14.91
C GLY A 99 -9.80 -4.11 14.64
N LEU A 100 -8.64 -3.99 13.97
CA LEU A 100 -8.07 -2.69 13.64
C LEU A 100 -8.87 -1.97 12.55
N ASP A 101 -9.55 -2.75 11.70
CA ASP A 101 -10.47 -2.25 10.67
C ASP A 101 -11.62 -1.46 11.31
N ASP A 102 -12.22 -2.00 12.37
CA ASP A 102 -13.31 -1.35 13.12
C ASP A 102 -12.84 -0.07 13.86
N ALA A 103 -11.54 0.05 14.12
CA ALA A 103 -10.94 1.20 14.79
C ALA A 103 -10.47 2.31 13.83
N GLY A 104 -10.63 2.12 12.51
CA GLY A 104 -10.10 3.03 11.49
C GLY A 104 -8.56 3.09 11.48
N LEU A 105 -7.90 2.04 11.97
CA LEU A 105 -6.44 1.91 12.01
C LEU A 105 -5.91 0.88 11.00
N GLY A 106 -6.81 0.21 10.27
CA GLY A 106 -6.45 -0.66 9.15
C GLY A 106 -5.85 0.12 7.99
N HIS A 107 -5.04 -0.53 7.16
CA HIS A 107 -4.58 0.05 5.91
C HIS A 107 -5.63 -0.25 4.82
N GLU A 108 -6.20 0.81 4.25
CA GLU A 108 -7.02 0.69 3.06
C GLU A 108 -6.11 0.24 1.93
N HIS A 109 -6.31 -0.99 1.44
CA HIS A 109 -5.69 -1.42 0.20
C HIS A 109 -6.32 -0.60 -0.94
N SER A 110 -5.70 0.54 -1.27
CA SER A 110 -5.97 1.19 -2.54
C SER A 110 -5.49 0.23 -3.62
N HIS A 111 -6.44 -0.45 -4.25
CA HIS A 111 -6.16 -1.09 -5.51
C HIS A 111 -5.81 0.04 -6.48
N ASP A 112 -4.52 0.26 -6.72
CA ASP A 112 -4.00 0.95 -7.90
C ASP A 112 -4.29 0.05 -9.12
N GLY A 113 -5.57 -0.18 -9.39
CA GLY A 113 -6.05 -0.75 -10.62
C GLY A 113 -6.45 0.42 -11.50
N ASP A 114 -5.62 0.72 -12.50
CA ASP A 114 -5.94 1.47 -13.71
C ASP A 114 -7.18 2.35 -13.58
N GLY A 115 -7.00 3.49 -12.93
CA GLY A 115 -7.81 4.66 -13.20
C GLY A 115 -7.63 4.99 -14.68
N HIS A 116 -8.48 4.41 -15.52
CA HIS A 116 -8.86 5.02 -16.77
C HIS A 116 -9.49 6.37 -16.40
N ASP A 117 -8.62 7.35 -16.19
CA ASP A 117 -8.97 8.75 -16.19
C ASP A 117 -9.44 9.03 -17.62
N HIS A 118 -10.73 8.81 -17.85
CA HIS A 118 -11.46 9.48 -18.90
C HIS A 118 -11.54 10.96 -18.54
N ASN A 119 -10.39 11.65 -18.53
CA ASN A 119 -10.31 13.06 -18.85
C ASN A 119 -10.50 13.20 -20.37
N GLY A 120 -11.65 12.72 -20.84
CA GLY A 120 -12.26 13.19 -22.05
C GLY A 120 -13.11 14.37 -21.64
N ASP A 121 -12.54 15.57 -21.71
CA ASP A 121 -13.30 16.80 -21.88
C ASP A 121 -14.04 16.73 -23.23
N ASP A 122 -15.01 15.83 -23.36
CA ASP A 122 -15.96 15.83 -24.46
C ASP A 122 -17.15 16.68 -24.03
N ASP A 123 -16.90 17.98 -24.06
CA ASP A 123 -17.88 19.06 -23.96
C ASP A 123 -18.75 19.04 -25.23
N HIS A 124 -19.63 18.04 -25.36
CA HIS A 124 -20.63 17.97 -26.41
C HIS A 124 -21.88 18.76 -26.02
N SER A 125 -21.75 20.08 -26.10
CA SER A 125 -22.89 20.99 -26.19
C SER A 125 -23.55 20.87 -27.57
N HIS A 126 -24.53 19.98 -27.70
CA HIS A 126 -25.43 19.97 -28.85
C HIS A 126 -26.51 21.05 -28.66
N ASP A 127 -26.24 22.24 -29.20
CA ASP A 127 -27.28 23.22 -29.51
C ASP A 127 -27.91 22.88 -30.87
N ASP A 128 -28.67 21.78 -30.92
CA ASP A 128 -29.51 21.46 -32.07
C ASP A 128 -30.91 22.04 -31.84
N GLY A 129 -31.06 23.27 -32.32
CA GLY A 129 -32.35 23.91 -32.49
C GLY A 129 -33.28 23.05 -33.34
N HIS A 130 -34.29 22.47 -32.70
CA HIS A 130 -35.45 21.88 -33.35
C HIS A 130 -36.73 22.53 -32.82
N SER A 131 -37.23 23.48 -33.63
CA SER A 131 -38.61 23.92 -33.58
C SER A 131 -39.51 22.78 -34.05
N HIS A 132 -40.28 22.20 -33.14
CA HIS A 132 -41.48 21.44 -33.46
C HIS A 132 -42.67 22.08 -32.76
N ASP A 133 -43.42 22.87 -33.54
CA ASP A 133 -44.86 22.97 -33.36
C ASP A 133 -45.42 21.56 -33.58
N ASP A 134 -46.06 20.97 -32.57
CA ASP A 134 -47.31 20.21 -32.76
C ASP A 134 -47.94 19.81 -31.41
N ASP A 135 -49.23 20.11 -31.34
CA ASP A 135 -50.15 19.97 -30.22
C ASP A 135 -50.30 18.53 -29.72
N HIS A 136 -49.96 18.25 -28.46
CA HIS A 136 -50.62 17.16 -27.73
C HIS A 136 -50.93 17.51 -26.27
N ASN A 137 -52.23 17.69 -26.07
CA ASN A 137 -53.00 17.81 -24.85
C ASN A 137 -52.84 16.52 -24.00
N GLY A 138 -52.29 16.62 -22.80
CA GLY A 138 -52.17 15.49 -21.87
C GLY A 138 -51.54 15.91 -20.56
N ASP A 139 -52.39 16.18 -19.56
CA ASP A 139 -52.03 16.32 -18.16
C ASP A 139 -51.11 15.17 -17.71
N ASP A 140 -49.96 15.49 -17.11
CA ASP A 140 -49.46 14.85 -15.89
C ASP A 140 -48.29 15.68 -15.34
N GLY A 141 -48.61 16.48 -14.34
CA GLY A 141 -47.66 17.34 -13.63
C GLY A 141 -46.80 16.55 -12.66
N HIS A 142 -45.50 16.53 -12.91
CA HIS A 142 -44.47 16.27 -11.90
C HIS A 142 -43.44 17.40 -11.94
N SER A 143 -43.69 18.41 -11.09
CA SER A 143 -42.71 19.43 -10.72
C SER A 143 -41.84 18.88 -9.59
N HIS A 144 -40.56 18.66 -9.85
CA HIS A 144 -39.54 18.60 -8.82
C HIS A 144 -38.79 19.94 -8.86
N ASP A 145 -39.18 20.84 -7.96
CA ASP A 145 -38.39 21.99 -7.56
C ASP A 145 -37.34 21.47 -6.57
N ASP A 146 -36.16 21.11 -7.06
CA ASP A 146 -34.98 20.96 -6.21
C ASP A 146 -34.05 22.15 -6.50
N ASP A 147 -34.34 23.25 -5.81
CA ASP A 147 -33.44 24.37 -5.63
C ASP A 147 -32.22 23.88 -4.83
N HIS A 148 -31.11 23.60 -5.51
CA HIS A 148 -29.80 23.48 -4.86
C HIS A 148 -29.01 24.77 -5.05
N ASP A 149 -29.25 25.71 -4.12
CA ASP A 149 -28.36 26.83 -3.84
C ASP A 149 -27.01 26.29 -3.34
N HIS A 150 -25.99 26.30 -4.20
CA HIS A 150 -24.59 26.24 -3.77
C HIS A 150 -24.05 27.66 -3.58
N ASN A 151 -24.38 28.25 -2.42
CA ASN A 151 -23.56 29.32 -1.85
C ASN A 151 -22.36 28.68 -1.15
N GLY A 152 -21.24 28.60 -1.88
CA GLY A 152 -19.93 28.24 -1.34
C GLY A 152 -18.89 29.10 -2.02
N ASP A 153 -18.65 30.28 -1.45
CA ASP A 153 -17.52 31.14 -1.77
C ASP A 153 -16.22 30.39 -1.47
N ASP A 154 -15.53 29.90 -2.49
CA ASP A 154 -14.11 29.57 -2.40
C ASP A 154 -13.33 30.53 -3.30
N ASP A 155 -13.03 31.69 -2.72
CA ASP A 155 -12.02 32.63 -3.19
C ASP A 155 -10.64 31.94 -3.13
N HIS A 156 -10.17 31.40 -4.26
CA HIS A 156 -8.78 31.04 -4.45
C HIS A 156 -8.00 32.20 -5.10
N ASP A 157 -7.45 33.06 -4.23
CA ASP A 157 -6.42 34.04 -4.57
C ASP A 157 -5.14 33.33 -5.06
N HIS A 158 -4.95 33.23 -6.37
CA HIS A 158 -3.64 32.94 -6.97
C HIS A 158 -2.83 34.24 -7.12
N ASN A 159 -2.19 34.65 -6.02
CA ASN A 159 -1.08 35.61 -6.07
C ASN A 159 0.22 34.85 -6.41
N GLY A 160 0.59 34.85 -7.69
CA GLY A 160 1.86 34.30 -8.15
C GLY A 160 2.12 34.73 -9.59
N ALA A 161 2.79 35.87 -9.73
CA ALA A 161 3.29 36.35 -11.01
C ALA A 161 4.36 35.39 -11.56
N ASP A 162 4.08 34.77 -12.70
CA ASP A 162 5.11 34.31 -13.62
C ASP A 162 4.77 34.82 -15.03
N ASP A 163 5.52 35.84 -15.44
CA ASP A 163 5.61 36.32 -16.81
C ASP A 163 6.32 35.24 -17.66
N HIS A 164 5.56 34.52 -18.48
CA HIS A 164 6.10 33.78 -19.60
C HIS A 164 5.52 34.30 -20.91
N ASP A 165 6.23 35.27 -21.48
CA ASP A 165 6.21 35.62 -22.90
C ASP A 165 6.54 34.38 -23.74
N HIS A 166 5.52 33.78 -24.37
CA HIS A 166 5.72 32.98 -25.57
C HIS A 166 5.17 33.75 -26.77
N ASN A 167 6.13 34.46 -27.37
CA ASN A 167 6.10 35.04 -28.69
C ASN A 167 5.65 34.00 -29.73
N GLY A 168 4.86 34.44 -30.69
CA GLY A 168 4.01 33.61 -31.54
C GLY A 168 4.69 32.52 -32.36
N ASP A 169 3.87 31.53 -32.70
CA ASP A 169 3.85 30.94 -34.03
C ASP A 169 2.39 30.61 -34.40
N ASP A 170 1.97 31.21 -35.51
CA ASP A 170 0.71 30.92 -36.18
C ASP A 170 0.78 29.51 -36.78
N HIS A 171 -0.10 28.61 -36.33
CA HIS A 171 -0.40 27.37 -37.03
C HIS A 171 -1.86 27.38 -37.47
N SER A 172 -2.02 27.67 -38.75
CA SER A 172 -3.25 27.53 -39.53
C SER A 172 -3.73 26.09 -39.53
N HIS A 173 -4.99 25.92 -39.16
CA HIS A 173 -5.78 24.71 -39.32
C HIS A 173 -6.07 24.46 -40.80
N ASP A 174 -5.78 23.26 -41.28
CA ASP A 174 -6.43 22.64 -42.44
C ASP A 174 -7.05 21.33 -41.93
N ASP A 175 -8.33 21.41 -41.56
CA ASP A 175 -9.20 20.30 -41.22
C ASP A 175 -9.72 19.64 -42.50
N ASP A 176 -9.18 18.47 -42.85
CA ASP A 176 -9.80 17.53 -43.80
C ASP A 176 -9.99 16.18 -43.10
N HIS A 177 -11.06 16.07 -42.31
CA HIS A 177 -11.55 14.79 -41.79
C HIS A 177 -12.78 14.33 -42.60
N ASP A 178 -12.54 13.47 -43.57
CA ASP A 178 -13.55 12.66 -44.26
C ASP A 178 -14.16 11.65 -43.25
N HIS A 179 -15.36 11.95 -42.74
CA HIS A 179 -16.22 10.95 -42.09
C HIS A 179 -17.12 10.31 -43.14
N ASN A 180 -16.65 9.21 -43.74
CA ASN A 180 -17.53 8.36 -44.53
C ASN A 180 -17.58 6.95 -43.93
N GLY A 181 -18.65 6.72 -43.18
CA GLY A 181 -19.25 5.42 -42.94
C GLY A 181 -18.48 4.49 -42.01
N ASP A 182 -18.99 4.32 -40.79
CA ASP A 182 -19.37 2.96 -40.40
C ASP A 182 -20.50 3.00 -39.37
N ASP A 183 -21.55 2.26 -39.72
CA ASP A 183 -22.74 2.03 -38.92
C ASP A 183 -22.38 1.21 -37.67
N HIS A 184 -22.48 1.82 -36.49
CA HIS A 184 -22.42 1.09 -35.22
C HIS A 184 -23.82 0.59 -34.83
N SER A 185 -24.18 -0.59 -35.33
CA SER A 185 -25.20 -1.43 -34.71
C SER A 185 -24.64 -2.01 -33.41
N HIS A 186 -25.15 -1.54 -32.28
CA HIS A 186 -24.95 -2.16 -30.97
C HIS A 186 -25.79 -3.42 -30.89
N ASP A 187 -25.18 -4.57 -31.14
CA ASP A 187 -25.75 -5.87 -30.76
C ASP A 187 -24.60 -6.84 -30.50
N GLY A 188 -24.33 -7.08 -29.22
CA GLY A 188 -23.26 -7.96 -28.79
C GLY A 188 -22.89 -7.73 -27.34
N ASP A 189 -23.68 -8.32 -26.44
CA ASP A 189 -23.23 -8.80 -25.13
C ASP A 189 -21.89 -9.56 -25.29
N ALA A 190 -20.78 -8.84 -25.24
CA ALA A 190 -19.48 -9.39 -24.95
C ALA A 190 -19.15 -8.96 -23.53
N GLY A 191 -19.62 -9.75 -22.57
CA GLY A 191 -19.16 -9.69 -21.20
C GLY A 191 -17.64 -9.75 -21.22
N HIS A 192 -17.01 -8.60 -21.03
CA HIS A 192 -15.61 -8.52 -20.64
C HIS A 192 -15.53 -8.99 -19.19
N GLU A 193 -15.56 -10.31 -19.03
CA GLU A 193 -15.08 -10.97 -17.82
C GLU A 193 -13.59 -10.65 -17.74
N HIS A 194 -13.24 -9.58 -17.04
CA HIS A 194 -11.90 -9.39 -16.52
C HIS A 194 -11.69 -10.45 -15.45
N SER A 195 -11.36 -11.68 -15.88
CA SER A 195 -10.77 -12.68 -15.01
C SER A 195 -9.38 -12.17 -14.63
N HIS A 196 -9.34 -11.41 -13.54
CA HIS A 196 -8.10 -11.18 -12.81
C HIS A 196 -7.68 -12.53 -12.24
N ASP A 197 -6.96 -13.30 -13.06
CA ASP A 197 -6.17 -14.46 -12.62
C ASP A 197 -4.94 -13.98 -11.81
N ASP A 198 -5.12 -13.00 -10.94
CA ASP A 198 -4.19 -12.68 -9.86
C ASP A 198 -4.38 -13.71 -8.73
N GLU A 199 -4.47 -15.00 -9.10
CA GLU A 199 -4.31 -16.14 -8.19
C GLU A 199 -2.83 -16.34 -7.81
N GLY A 200 -2.05 -15.25 -7.80
CA GLY A 200 -0.75 -15.21 -7.16
C GLY A 200 -0.99 -15.42 -5.67
N GLY A 201 -0.93 -16.68 -5.22
CA GLY A 201 -1.18 -17.01 -3.82
C GLY A 201 -0.29 -16.18 -2.90
N VAL A 202 -0.67 -16.02 -1.63
CA VAL A 202 0.00 -15.18 -0.60
C VAL A 202 1.55 -15.16 -0.68
N ILE A 203 2.14 -16.29 -1.03
CA ILE A 203 3.59 -16.47 -1.21
C ILE A 203 4.15 -15.65 -2.39
N GLU A 204 3.47 -15.60 -3.53
CA GLU A 204 3.90 -14.90 -4.75
C GLU A 204 3.91 -13.38 -4.54
N VAL A 205 2.82 -12.82 -4.02
CA VAL A 205 2.74 -11.39 -3.64
C VAL A 205 3.84 -11.00 -2.64
N THR A 206 4.10 -11.86 -1.65
CA THR A 206 5.18 -11.62 -0.68
C THR A 206 6.56 -11.67 -1.35
N ILE A 207 6.77 -12.56 -2.32
CA ILE A 207 8.04 -12.69 -3.05
C ILE A 207 8.29 -11.46 -3.93
N ASP A 208 7.27 -10.94 -4.61
CA ASP A 208 7.40 -9.76 -5.46
C ASP A 208 7.76 -8.52 -4.64
N HIS A 209 7.10 -8.29 -3.49
CA HIS A 209 7.49 -7.22 -2.58
C HIS A 209 8.93 -7.36 -2.05
N LEU A 210 9.36 -8.57 -1.71
CA LEU A 210 10.75 -8.80 -1.28
C LEU A 210 11.75 -8.60 -2.42
N ARG A 211 11.35 -8.84 -3.67
CA ARG A 211 12.22 -8.65 -4.83
C ARG A 211 12.47 -7.17 -5.09
N ASP A 212 11.45 -6.33 -4.89
CA ASP A 212 11.53 -4.90 -5.14
C ASP A 212 12.19 -4.14 -3.99
N ASP A 213 12.09 -4.63 -2.76
CA ASP A 213 12.79 -4.08 -1.59
C ASP A 213 13.98 -4.94 -1.16
N MET A 214 15.16 -4.60 -1.68
CA MET A 214 16.42 -5.25 -1.34
C MET A 214 16.74 -5.19 0.17
N MET A 215 16.32 -4.14 0.88
CA MET A 215 16.54 -4.02 2.33
C MET A 215 15.63 -4.99 3.10
N ALA A 216 14.35 -5.07 2.73
CA ALA A 216 13.44 -6.07 3.28
C ALA A 216 13.97 -7.49 3.03
N LEU A 217 14.38 -7.80 1.79
CA LEU A 217 14.96 -9.10 1.44
C LEU A 217 16.16 -9.45 2.32
N SER A 218 17.12 -8.53 2.45
CA SER A 218 18.33 -8.76 3.24
C SER A 218 18.02 -9.06 4.71
N THR A 219 17.00 -8.38 5.25
CA THR A 219 16.56 -8.52 6.63
C THR A 219 15.82 -9.84 6.82
N LYS A 220 14.94 -10.25 5.89
CA LYS A 220 14.24 -11.55 5.94
C LYS A 220 15.18 -12.74 5.80
N VAL A 221 16.20 -12.64 4.95
CA VAL A 221 17.25 -13.67 4.86
C VAL A 221 18.00 -13.77 6.19
N ALA A 222 18.34 -12.64 6.83
CA ALA A 222 19.01 -12.63 8.12
C ALA A 222 18.14 -13.21 9.25
N GLU A 223 16.86 -12.83 9.32
CA GLU A 223 15.87 -13.38 10.26
C GLU A 223 15.75 -14.90 10.11
N PHE A 224 15.56 -15.38 8.88
CA PHE A 224 15.42 -16.82 8.59
C PHE A 224 16.68 -17.61 8.96
N ALA A 225 17.86 -17.09 8.60
CA ALA A 225 19.13 -17.71 8.96
C ALA A 225 19.33 -17.76 10.48
N ALA A 226 19.01 -16.67 11.19
CA ALA A 226 19.04 -16.62 12.66
C ALA A 226 18.07 -17.62 13.27
N PHE A 227 16.84 -17.69 12.77
CA PHE A 227 15.81 -18.64 13.20
C PHE A 227 16.28 -20.10 13.09
N VAL A 228 16.84 -20.48 11.93
CA VAL A 228 17.36 -21.84 11.70
C VAL A 228 18.49 -22.15 12.67
N LEU A 229 19.44 -21.21 12.87
CA LEU A 229 20.57 -21.41 13.78
C LEU A 229 20.12 -21.54 15.23
N PHE A 230 19.23 -20.67 15.70
CA PHE A 230 18.68 -20.75 17.06
C PHE A 230 17.89 -22.04 17.29
N THR A 231 17.09 -22.47 16.31
CA THR A 231 16.35 -23.73 16.37
C THR A 231 17.30 -24.93 16.47
N ALA A 232 18.34 -24.96 15.63
CA ALA A 232 19.35 -26.03 15.68
C ALA A 232 20.08 -26.07 17.03
N LEU A 233 20.46 -24.90 17.58
CA LEU A 233 21.06 -24.79 18.91
C LEU A 233 20.10 -25.24 20.01
N ALA A 234 18.82 -24.87 19.95
CA ALA A 234 17.81 -25.26 20.93
C ALA A 234 17.56 -26.78 20.95
N ILE A 235 17.63 -27.44 19.79
CA ILE A 235 17.51 -28.91 19.68
C ILE A 235 18.77 -29.59 20.24
N ALA A 236 19.96 -29.03 19.97
CA ALA A 236 21.22 -29.62 20.41
C ALA A 236 21.45 -29.55 21.94
N GLU A 237 20.78 -28.62 22.64
CA GLU A 237 20.86 -28.48 24.10
C GLU A 237 19.83 -29.33 24.88
N ARG A 238 19.03 -30.16 24.20
CA ARG A 238 18.10 -31.11 24.84
C ARG A 238 18.79 -32.42 25.18
#